data_AF-A0A932PVS4-F1
#
_entry.id   AF-A0A932PVS4-F1
#
_cell.length_a   1.000
_cell.length_b   1.000
_cell.length_c   1.000
_cell.angle_alpha   90.00
_cell.angle_beta   90.00
_cell.angle_gamma   90.00
#
_symmetry.space_group_name_H-M   'P 1'
#
loop_
_entity.id
_entity.type
_entity.pdbx_description
1 polymer ?
#
loop_
_entity_poly.entity_id
_entity_poly.type
_entity_poly.pdbx_seq_one_letter_code
_entity_poly.pdbx_strand_id
1 'polypeptide(L)'
;MTAVAPTEAIYTTRLTLHLVSEADARAIRAGQPAWSARRGYDIAQLRISAGVLLEHPATRFMFVIEHGQHDMIGFVAIDWDNKSADHAYVAFIEIAEDLWDERYGREVLDAVVTWARSRGARRLTAEIPPENARSKRLFERLGFRRPLAPAQSDTVERWEWSAMEQSAQRVRRAIALHWSSALNHEDVLSDIEPFYRPFADRRSTPGRPTTHRLLRLVEAVEADRDAVREKRATQYLPELIELRHVANTLRNWSGHAVGKKIVANLRDSHSYSHNVVVLSAHRMLHSWGNAFVELVEEDAQHATTDLRVVVGSESVGTEVKVPDELRDGRDLTPAEADRVADDALRSSKKQRQGQPSFVLVVGGFQVPERSLILVSSALERQLEKSSTRSNIAGAIALTVGRHPDDIPLTIERDTPMAGVYAQFAAQLNPALFEMGVAARNARNAKYAGPVRVLRFREPSVGLHLP
;
A
#
# COMPACT_ATOMS: atom_id res chain seq x y z
N MET A 1 -33.67 -24.62 11.20
CA MET A 1 -32.22 -24.44 10.98
C MET A 1 -31.97 -22.96 10.82
N THR A 2 -31.49 -22.29 11.86
CA THR A 2 -31.06 -20.88 11.80
C THR A 2 -29.73 -20.82 11.05
N ALA A 3 -29.64 -19.94 10.05
CA ALA A 3 -28.40 -19.70 9.33
C ALA A 3 -27.35 -19.17 10.33
N VAL A 4 -26.25 -19.90 10.48
CA VAL A 4 -25.09 -19.46 11.28
C VAL A 4 -24.49 -18.27 10.54
N ALA A 5 -24.42 -17.11 11.20
CA ALA A 5 -23.76 -15.94 10.62
C ALA A 5 -22.30 -16.31 10.29
N PRO A 6 -21.77 -15.90 9.13
CA PRO A 6 -20.39 -16.21 8.76
C PRO A 6 -19.46 -15.66 9.84
N THR A 7 -18.64 -16.54 10.41
CA THR A 7 -17.65 -16.18 11.42
C THR A 7 -16.60 -15.28 10.79
N GLU A 8 -16.33 -14.14 11.42
CA GLU A 8 -15.28 -13.23 10.95
C GLU A 8 -13.92 -13.92 10.99
N ALA A 9 -13.12 -13.78 9.94
CA ALA A 9 -11.77 -14.32 9.84
C ALA A 9 -10.80 -13.26 9.33
N ILE A 10 -9.54 -13.33 9.80
CA ILE A 10 -8.44 -12.52 9.26
C ILE A 10 -7.53 -13.43 8.44
N TYR A 11 -7.38 -13.12 7.14
CA TYR A 11 -6.51 -13.85 6.25
C TYR A 11 -5.14 -13.17 6.15
N THR A 12 -4.08 -13.95 6.33
CA THR A 12 -2.69 -13.47 6.22
C THR A 12 -1.98 -14.15 5.03
N THR A 13 -0.65 -14.14 4.98
CA THR A 13 0.09 -14.79 3.89
C THR A 13 0.00 -16.29 3.99
N ARG A 14 0.13 -16.79 5.21
CA ARG A 14 0.28 -18.22 5.51
C ARG A 14 -0.77 -18.72 6.48
N LEU A 15 -1.49 -17.83 7.14
CA LEU A 15 -2.36 -18.15 8.26
C LEU A 15 -3.78 -17.64 8.03
N THR A 16 -4.74 -18.39 8.58
CA THR A 16 -6.11 -17.92 8.78
C THR A 16 -6.36 -17.78 10.28
N LEU A 17 -6.85 -16.62 10.71
CA LEU A 17 -7.20 -16.34 12.10
C LEU A 17 -8.72 -16.34 12.21
N HIS A 18 -9.30 -17.41 12.75
CA HIS A 18 -10.75 -17.54 12.91
C HIS A 18 -11.20 -16.94 14.23
N LEU A 19 -12.10 -15.95 14.17
CA LEU A 19 -12.71 -15.42 15.38
C LEU A 19 -13.52 -16.52 16.06
N VAL A 20 -13.23 -16.79 17.33
CA VAL A 20 -13.90 -17.81 18.12
C VAL A 20 -15.26 -17.29 18.57
N SER A 21 -16.33 -17.94 18.13
CA SER A 21 -17.68 -17.63 18.59
C SER A 21 -17.90 -18.09 20.04
N GLU A 22 -18.96 -17.64 20.71
CA GLU A 22 -19.32 -18.20 22.02
C GLU A 22 -19.59 -19.72 21.97
N ALA A 23 -20.16 -20.21 20.87
CA ALA A 23 -20.41 -21.64 20.70
C ALA A 23 -19.08 -22.41 20.64
N ASP A 24 -18.11 -21.90 19.87
CA ASP A 24 -16.77 -22.46 19.80
C ASP A 24 -16.05 -22.39 21.15
N ALA A 25 -16.17 -21.28 21.88
CA ALA A 25 -15.57 -21.14 23.21
C ALA A 25 -16.15 -22.12 24.23
N ARG A 26 -17.48 -22.38 24.19
CA ARG A 26 -18.11 -23.43 25.00
C ARG A 26 -17.57 -24.81 24.63
N ALA A 27 -17.42 -25.11 23.34
CA ALA A 27 -16.89 -26.37 22.85
C ALA A 27 -15.42 -26.57 23.25
N ILE A 28 -14.58 -25.54 23.09
CA ILE A 28 -13.18 -25.51 23.56
C ILE A 28 -13.12 -25.77 25.06
N ARG A 29 -13.91 -25.05 25.88
CA ARG A 29 -13.92 -25.22 27.35
C ARG A 29 -14.27 -26.66 27.76
N ALA A 30 -15.21 -27.28 27.04
CA ALA A 30 -15.60 -28.68 27.22
C ALA A 30 -14.55 -29.70 26.71
N GLY A 31 -13.47 -29.25 26.08
CA GLY A 31 -12.44 -30.12 25.50
C GLY A 31 -12.81 -30.71 24.15
N GLN A 32 -13.74 -30.07 23.43
CA GLN A 32 -14.26 -30.49 22.12
C GLN A 32 -14.09 -29.36 21.08
N PRO A 33 -12.87 -28.88 20.80
CA PRO A 33 -12.67 -27.84 19.79
C PRO A 33 -13.11 -28.33 18.40
N ALA A 34 -13.65 -27.44 17.57
CA ALA A 34 -13.97 -27.74 16.18
C ALA A 34 -12.71 -27.97 15.31
N TRP A 35 -11.54 -27.60 15.84
CA TRP A 35 -10.24 -27.66 15.19
C TRP A 35 -9.43 -28.86 15.66
N SER A 36 -8.69 -29.46 14.72
CA SER A 36 -7.65 -30.43 15.06
C SER A 36 -6.42 -29.66 15.52
N ALA A 37 -6.12 -29.74 16.82
CA ALA A 37 -4.88 -29.18 17.34
C ALA A 37 -3.68 -29.92 16.74
N ARG A 38 -2.66 -29.16 16.32
CA ARG A 38 -1.37 -29.73 15.91
C ARG A 38 -0.87 -30.70 17.00
N ARG A 39 -0.32 -31.84 16.59
CA ARG A 39 0.20 -32.84 17.53
C ARG A 39 1.22 -32.18 18.48
N GLY A 40 0.99 -32.33 19.78
CA GLY A 40 1.86 -31.77 20.82
C GLY A 40 1.54 -30.33 21.24
N TYR A 41 0.55 -29.68 20.61
CA TYR A 41 0.06 -28.38 21.06
C TYR A 41 -0.79 -28.54 22.32
N ASP A 42 -0.41 -27.86 23.41
CA ASP A 42 -1.17 -27.85 24.65
C ASP A 42 -2.35 -26.88 24.55
N ILE A 43 -3.57 -27.42 24.63
CA ILE A 43 -4.80 -26.62 24.56
C ILE A 43 -5.21 -26.04 25.92
N ALA A 44 -4.47 -26.28 27.01
CA ALA A 44 -4.84 -25.80 28.35
C ALA A 44 -5.02 -24.27 28.38
N GLN A 45 -4.07 -23.52 27.82
CA GLN A 45 -4.14 -22.06 27.79
C GLN A 45 -5.27 -21.53 26.89
N LEU A 46 -5.53 -22.23 25.78
CA LEU A 46 -6.68 -21.97 24.91
C LEU A 46 -8.00 -22.16 25.67
N ARG A 47 -8.12 -23.22 26.49
CA ARG A 47 -9.31 -23.47 27.32
C ARG A 47 -9.53 -22.40 28.38
N ILE A 48 -8.48 -21.94 29.04
CA ILE A 48 -8.54 -20.82 29.99
C ILE A 48 -9.05 -19.57 29.26
N SER A 49 -8.45 -19.23 28.11
CA SER A 49 -8.84 -18.06 27.33
C SER A 49 -10.28 -18.12 26.82
N ALA A 50 -10.77 -19.30 26.45
CA ALA A 50 -12.17 -19.53 26.09
C ALA A 50 -13.12 -19.29 27.29
N GLY A 51 -12.71 -19.69 28.49
CA GLY A 51 -13.45 -19.39 29.73
C GLY A 51 -13.62 -17.90 29.94
N VAL A 52 -12.52 -17.14 29.82
CA VAL A 52 -12.53 -15.67 29.96
C VAL A 52 -13.39 -15.02 28.87
N LEU A 53 -13.37 -15.53 27.63
CA LEU A 53 -14.22 -15.01 26.56
C LEU A 53 -15.71 -15.16 26.91
N LEU A 54 -16.11 -16.30 27.49
CA LEU A 54 -17.49 -16.53 27.91
C LEU A 54 -17.91 -15.64 29.09
N GLU A 55 -16.97 -15.24 29.95
CA GLU A 55 -17.23 -14.33 31.08
C GLU A 55 -17.28 -12.85 30.64
N HIS A 56 -16.55 -12.50 29.57
CA HIS A 56 -16.42 -11.14 29.06
C HIS A 56 -16.63 -11.03 27.53
N PRO A 57 -17.76 -11.52 26.99
CA PRO A 57 -17.95 -11.63 25.54
C PRO A 57 -18.03 -10.27 24.81
N ALA A 58 -18.34 -9.19 25.54
CA ALA A 58 -18.42 -7.84 24.98
C ALA A 58 -17.05 -7.17 24.77
N THR A 59 -16.02 -7.62 25.49
CA THR A 59 -14.70 -6.99 25.50
C THR A 59 -13.59 -7.90 25.03
N ARG A 60 -13.78 -9.23 25.03
CA ARG A 60 -12.76 -10.19 24.64
C ARG A 60 -13.01 -10.78 23.26
N PHE A 61 -11.97 -10.74 22.44
CA PHE A 61 -11.92 -11.36 21.13
C PHE A 61 -10.79 -12.39 21.12
N MET A 62 -11.07 -13.59 20.63
CA MET A 62 -10.09 -14.66 20.54
C MET A 62 -10.05 -15.20 19.13
N PHE A 63 -8.86 -15.44 18.61
CA PHE A 63 -8.64 -16.00 17.28
C PHE A 63 -7.88 -17.32 17.37
N VAL A 64 -8.41 -18.36 16.74
CA VAL A 64 -7.67 -19.60 16.48
C VAL A 64 -6.81 -19.39 15.22
N ILE A 65 -5.55 -19.80 15.28
CA ILE A 65 -4.57 -19.60 14.22
C ILE A 65 -4.39 -20.92 13.48
N GLU A 66 -4.79 -20.95 12.22
CA GLU A 66 -4.62 -22.10 11.34
C GLU A 66 -3.49 -21.87 10.34
N HIS A 67 -2.81 -22.96 9.98
CA HIS A 67 -1.89 -23.01 8.85
C HIS A 67 -2.31 -24.13 7.89
N GLY A 68 -2.70 -23.77 6.66
CA GLY A 68 -3.33 -24.73 5.74
C GLY A 68 -4.81 -24.93 6.03
N GLN A 69 -5.37 -26.10 5.70
CA GLN A 69 -6.83 -26.28 5.77
C GLN A 69 -7.38 -26.61 7.15
N HIS A 70 -6.63 -27.22 8.10
CA HIS A 70 -7.21 -27.64 9.38
C HIS A 70 -6.24 -27.76 10.58
N ASP A 71 -4.97 -27.37 10.44
CA ASP A 71 -4.01 -27.50 11.54
C ASP A 71 -4.03 -26.22 12.39
N MET A 72 -4.68 -26.27 13.55
CA MET A 72 -4.53 -25.21 14.54
C MET A 72 -3.10 -25.25 15.08
N ILE A 73 -2.38 -24.16 14.86
CA ILE A 73 -0.99 -23.99 15.28
C ILE A 73 -0.84 -23.02 16.46
N GLY A 74 -1.92 -22.41 16.94
CA GLY A 74 -1.86 -21.40 17.99
C GLY A 74 -3.19 -20.68 18.22
N PHE A 75 -3.16 -19.69 19.11
CA PHE A 75 -4.23 -18.71 19.25
C PHE A 75 -3.71 -17.35 19.72
N VAL A 76 -4.54 -16.33 19.56
CA VAL A 76 -4.29 -14.98 20.06
C VAL A 76 -5.56 -14.39 20.64
N ALA A 77 -5.46 -13.68 21.76
CA ALA A 77 -6.59 -13.04 22.42
C ALA A 77 -6.33 -11.54 22.60
N ILE A 78 -7.36 -10.74 22.32
CA ILE A 78 -7.37 -9.29 22.52
C ILE A 78 -8.53 -8.95 23.44
N ASP A 79 -8.26 -8.17 24.48
CA ASP A 79 -9.26 -7.56 25.35
C ASP A 79 -9.38 -6.07 25.07
N TRP A 80 -10.59 -5.52 25.15
CA TRP A 80 -10.84 -4.09 25.10
C TRP A 80 -10.96 -3.52 26.51
N ASP A 81 -10.35 -2.35 26.73
CA ASP A 81 -10.46 -1.64 28.00
C ASP A 81 -11.89 -1.10 28.17
N ASN A 82 -12.60 -1.59 29.18
CA ASN A 82 -13.97 -1.15 29.45
C ASN A 82 -14.07 0.34 29.86
N LYS A 83 -12.96 0.97 30.23
CA LYS A 83 -12.89 2.41 30.56
C LYS A 83 -12.43 3.26 29.38
N SER A 84 -11.85 2.67 28.33
CA SER A 84 -11.26 3.40 27.21
C SER A 84 -11.52 2.68 25.90
N ALA A 85 -12.54 3.13 25.16
CA ALA A 85 -12.96 2.53 23.90
C ALA A 85 -11.92 2.60 22.76
N ASP A 86 -10.79 3.27 22.97
CA ASP A 86 -9.67 3.33 22.03
C ASP A 86 -8.43 2.53 22.49
N HIS A 87 -8.55 1.77 23.57
CA HIS A 87 -7.46 0.99 24.15
C HIS A 87 -7.78 -0.51 24.12
N ALA A 88 -6.90 -1.26 23.47
CA ALA A 88 -6.94 -2.71 23.45
C ALA A 88 -5.71 -3.31 24.14
N TYR A 89 -5.81 -4.56 24.54
CA TYR A 89 -4.80 -5.31 25.26
C TYR A 89 -4.60 -6.67 24.59
N VAL A 90 -3.36 -7.00 24.20
CA VAL A 90 -3.02 -8.35 23.70
C VAL A 90 -2.83 -9.24 24.93
N ALA A 91 -3.88 -9.98 25.26
CA ALA A 91 -3.93 -10.80 26.47
C ALA A 91 -3.09 -12.05 26.37
N PHE A 92 -3.15 -12.72 25.22
CA PHE A 92 -2.39 -13.94 24.97
C PHE A 92 -1.99 -14.02 23.50
N ILE A 93 -0.80 -14.55 23.26
CA ILE A 93 -0.38 -15.02 21.94
C ILE A 93 0.44 -16.28 22.16
N GLU A 94 0.01 -17.36 21.53
CA GLU A 94 0.67 -18.65 21.61
C GLU A 94 0.72 -19.28 20.23
N ILE A 95 1.88 -19.83 19.89
CA ILE A 95 2.17 -20.57 18.67
C ILE A 95 2.83 -21.87 19.11
N ALA A 96 2.59 -22.96 18.39
CA ALA A 96 3.26 -24.23 18.63
C ALA A 96 4.78 -24.04 18.67
N GLU A 97 5.44 -24.65 19.66
CA GLU A 97 6.86 -24.44 19.94
C GLU A 97 7.76 -24.78 18.75
N ASP A 98 7.43 -25.86 18.05
CA ASP A 98 8.14 -26.34 16.86
C ASP A 98 8.03 -25.38 15.65
N LEU A 99 7.19 -24.35 15.74
CA LEU A 99 6.96 -23.35 14.70
C LEU A 99 7.43 -21.94 15.08
N TRP A 100 8.05 -21.77 16.24
CA TRP A 100 8.37 -20.41 16.70
C TRP A 100 9.40 -19.67 15.81
N ASP A 101 10.26 -20.39 15.08
CA ASP A 101 11.28 -19.80 14.20
C ASP A 101 10.75 -19.49 12.78
N GLU A 102 9.53 -19.90 12.47
CA GLU A 102 8.87 -19.68 11.18
C GLU A 102 8.23 -18.29 11.05
N ARG A 103 8.50 -17.40 12.01
CA ARG A 103 8.00 -16.01 12.05
C ARG A 103 6.47 -15.88 12.11
N TYR A 104 5.72 -16.94 12.39
CA TYR A 104 4.25 -16.86 12.50
C TYR A 104 3.79 -15.91 13.60
N GLY A 105 4.49 -15.84 14.74
CA GLY A 105 4.15 -14.89 15.80
C GLY A 105 4.15 -13.43 15.35
N ARG A 106 5.04 -13.05 14.40
CA ARG A 106 5.06 -11.70 13.81
C ARG A 106 3.84 -11.47 12.92
N GLU A 107 3.54 -12.44 12.06
CA GLU A 107 2.42 -12.37 11.13
C GLU A 107 1.07 -12.28 11.86
N VAL A 108 0.90 -13.07 12.92
CA VAL A 108 -0.27 -13.04 13.80
C VAL A 108 -0.39 -11.70 14.49
N LEU A 109 0.67 -11.23 15.15
CA LEU A 109 0.62 -10.00 15.94
C LEU A 109 0.38 -8.76 15.05
N ASP A 110 0.96 -8.71 13.84
CA ASP A 110 0.69 -7.65 12.87
C ASP A 110 -0.76 -7.65 12.36
N ALA A 111 -1.31 -8.83 12.09
CA ALA A 111 -2.69 -9.01 11.66
C ALA A 111 -3.68 -8.53 12.73
N VAL A 112 -3.47 -8.92 13.99
CA VAL A 112 -4.37 -8.53 15.08
C VAL A 112 -4.24 -7.06 15.49
N VAL A 113 -3.04 -6.46 15.39
CA VAL A 113 -2.85 -5.01 15.56
C VAL A 113 -3.63 -4.26 14.49
N THR A 114 -3.52 -4.69 13.23
CA THR A 114 -4.27 -4.08 12.10
C THR A 114 -5.78 -4.19 12.30
N TRP A 115 -6.26 -5.37 12.70
CA TRP A 115 -7.66 -5.64 13.00
C TRP A 115 -8.18 -4.80 14.18
N ALA A 116 -7.41 -4.63 15.25
CA ALA A 116 -7.81 -3.79 16.38
C ALA A 116 -7.90 -2.32 15.97
N ARG A 117 -6.96 -1.84 15.14
CA ARG A 117 -6.97 -0.46 14.64
C ARG A 117 -8.16 -0.16 13.74
N SER A 118 -8.57 -1.09 12.88
CA SER A 118 -9.76 -0.90 12.04
C SER A 118 -11.05 -0.77 12.87
N ARG A 119 -11.02 -1.26 14.12
CA ARG A 119 -12.07 -1.12 15.13
C ARG A 119 -11.92 0.09 16.06
N GLY A 120 -10.94 0.95 15.82
CA GLY A 120 -10.76 2.20 16.57
C GLY A 120 -9.73 2.14 17.69
N ALA A 121 -8.99 1.04 17.88
CA ALA A 121 -7.85 1.05 18.81
C ALA A 121 -6.81 2.09 18.36
N ARG A 122 -6.50 3.03 19.24
CA ARG A 122 -5.40 3.99 19.10
C ARG A 122 -4.19 3.58 19.92
N ARG A 123 -4.42 2.79 20.98
CA ARG A 123 -3.40 2.24 21.87
C ARG A 123 -3.59 0.73 22.00
N LEU A 124 -2.49 -0.01 21.95
CA LEU A 124 -2.46 -1.44 22.28
C LEU A 124 -1.42 -1.67 23.37
N THR A 125 -1.73 -2.48 24.38
CA THR A 125 -0.75 -2.89 25.40
C THR A 125 -0.62 -4.41 25.51
N ALA A 126 0.47 -4.88 26.10
CA ALA A 126 0.71 -6.29 26.40
C ALA A 126 1.52 -6.39 27.70
N GLU A 127 1.27 -7.42 28.50
CA GLU A 127 2.10 -7.77 29.65
C GLU A 127 2.94 -9.00 29.30
N ILE A 128 4.25 -8.87 29.47
CA ILE A 128 5.21 -9.90 29.08
C ILE A 128 6.05 -10.23 30.32
N PRO A 129 6.15 -11.51 30.73
CA PRO A 129 7.01 -11.90 31.85
C PRO A 129 8.47 -11.42 31.66
N PRO A 130 9.16 -10.96 32.73
CA PRO A 130 10.52 -10.45 32.65
C PRO A 130 11.54 -11.42 32.01
N GLU A 131 11.32 -12.71 32.12
CA GLU A 131 12.17 -13.77 31.59
C GLU A 131 11.89 -14.10 30.11
N ASN A 132 10.74 -13.68 29.56
CA ASN A 132 10.33 -14.03 28.20
C ASN A 132 10.98 -13.12 27.14
N ALA A 133 12.29 -13.28 26.95
CA ALA A 133 13.08 -12.52 25.98
C ALA A 133 12.56 -12.66 24.53
N ARG A 134 11.94 -13.80 24.19
CA ARG A 134 11.41 -14.07 22.85
C ARG A 134 10.22 -13.17 22.53
N SER A 135 9.22 -13.15 23.40
CA SER A 135 8.05 -12.27 23.24
C SER A 135 8.46 -10.80 23.26
N LYS A 136 9.38 -10.39 24.13
CA LYS A 136 9.88 -9.01 24.15
C LYS A 136 10.45 -8.57 22.79
N ARG A 137 11.31 -9.40 22.18
CA ARG A 137 11.86 -9.13 20.83
C ARG A 137 10.78 -9.10 19.75
N LEU A 138 9.76 -9.95 19.86
CA LEU A 138 8.63 -9.97 18.93
C LEU A 138 7.85 -8.65 18.98
N PHE A 139 7.44 -8.22 20.18
CA PHE A 139 6.68 -7.00 20.40
C PHE A 139 7.51 -5.75 20.04
N GLU A 140 8.79 -5.70 20.42
CA GLU A 140 9.70 -4.60 20.06
C GLU A 140 9.84 -4.42 18.54
N ARG A 141 9.95 -5.52 17.78
CA ARG A 141 10.02 -5.49 16.31
C ARG A 141 8.75 -4.96 15.65
N LEU A 142 7.62 -5.06 16.33
CA LEU A 142 6.33 -4.49 15.89
C LEU A 142 6.09 -3.10 16.48
N GLY A 143 7.11 -2.52 17.11
CA GLY A 143 7.11 -1.14 17.55
C GLY A 143 6.49 -0.90 18.91
N PHE A 144 6.21 -1.95 19.68
CA PHE A 144 5.89 -1.79 21.10
C PHE A 144 7.11 -1.29 21.86
N ARG A 145 6.88 -0.46 22.87
CA ARG A 145 7.90 0.11 23.74
C ARG A 145 7.56 -0.16 25.20
N ARG A 146 8.58 -0.22 26.04
CA ARG A 146 8.39 -0.20 27.48
C ARG A 146 7.99 1.22 27.91
N PRO A 147 7.01 1.39 28.80
CA PRO A 147 6.76 2.66 29.47
C PRO A 147 8.03 3.14 30.18
N LEU A 148 8.25 4.45 30.21
CA LEU A 148 9.41 5.06 30.89
C LEU A 148 9.36 4.89 32.41
N ALA A 149 8.16 4.74 32.98
CA ALA A 149 7.98 4.40 34.39
C ALA A 149 7.87 2.88 34.53
N PRO A 150 8.66 2.23 35.40
CA PRO A 150 8.50 0.81 35.66
C PRO A 150 7.08 0.54 36.16
N ALA A 151 6.45 -0.53 35.64
CA ALA A 151 5.20 -1.02 36.21
C ALA A 151 5.46 -1.43 37.67
N GLN A 152 4.48 -1.20 38.55
CA GLN A 152 4.58 -1.49 40.00
C GLN A 152 4.68 -2.99 40.34
N SER A 153 4.71 -3.89 39.36
CA SER A 153 4.76 -5.34 39.56
C SER A 153 6.04 -5.93 39.02
N ASP A 154 6.81 -6.61 39.87
CA ASP A 154 8.03 -7.34 39.49
C ASP A 154 7.74 -8.59 38.63
N THR A 155 6.46 -8.96 38.47
CA THR A 155 6.06 -10.20 37.78
C THR A 155 5.81 -10.04 36.28
N VAL A 156 5.57 -8.82 35.78
CA VAL A 156 5.26 -8.56 34.37
C VAL A 156 5.79 -7.21 33.91
N GLU A 157 6.38 -7.17 32.71
CA GLU A 157 6.70 -5.92 32.03
C GLU A 157 5.53 -5.50 31.13
N ARG A 158 5.03 -4.27 31.31
CA ARG A 158 4.06 -3.68 30.39
C ARG A 158 4.78 -3.16 29.14
N TRP A 159 4.21 -3.44 27.98
CA TRP A 159 4.64 -2.94 26.67
C TRP A 159 3.48 -2.23 26.00
N GLU A 160 3.76 -1.11 25.34
CA GLU A 160 2.77 -0.23 24.73
C GLU A 160 3.11 0.05 23.26
N TRP A 161 2.10 -0.10 22.42
CA TRP A 161 2.07 0.35 21.05
C TRP A 161 1.09 1.52 20.95
N SER A 162 1.51 2.59 20.29
CA SER A 162 0.70 3.79 20.08
C SER A 162 0.70 4.14 18.61
N ALA A 163 -0.49 4.36 18.04
CA ALA A 163 -0.63 4.80 16.65
C ALA A 163 0.08 6.14 16.42
N MET A 164 0.05 7.03 17.42
CA MET A 164 0.72 8.32 17.36
C MET A 164 2.25 8.16 17.34
N GLU A 165 2.80 7.33 18.23
CA GLU A 165 4.25 7.06 18.30
C GLU A 165 4.74 6.36 17.04
N GLN A 166 3.98 5.40 16.51
CA GLN A 166 4.31 4.77 15.21
C GLN A 166 4.28 5.77 14.07
N SER A 167 3.33 6.71 14.08
CA SER A 167 3.26 7.76 13.07
C SER A 167 4.43 8.72 13.21
N ALA A 168 4.79 9.11 14.44
CA ALA A 168 5.96 9.93 14.72
C ALA A 168 7.27 9.22 14.35
N GLN A 169 7.41 7.92 14.64
CA GLN A 169 8.59 7.14 14.30
C GLN A 169 8.70 6.93 12.79
N ARG A 170 7.57 6.72 12.09
CA ARG A 170 7.52 6.73 10.62
C ARG A 170 7.98 8.06 10.06
N VAL A 171 7.43 9.18 10.55
CA VAL A 171 7.88 10.53 10.14
C VAL A 171 9.36 10.75 10.44
N ARG A 172 9.87 10.35 11.62
CA ARG A 172 11.30 10.45 11.94
C ARG A 172 12.16 9.58 11.03
N ARG A 173 11.72 8.38 10.67
CA ARG A 173 12.43 7.48 9.76
C ARG A 173 12.39 7.99 8.32
N ALA A 174 11.26 8.52 7.89
CA ALA A 174 11.09 9.25 6.64
C ALA A 174 12.07 10.42 6.56
N ILE A 175 12.08 11.28 7.58
CA ILE A 175 13.02 12.40 7.72
C ILE A 175 14.47 11.89 7.74
N ALA A 176 14.77 10.84 8.50
CA ALA A 176 16.11 10.28 8.59
C ALA A 176 16.58 9.65 7.27
N LEU A 177 15.72 8.95 6.52
CA LEU A 177 16.02 8.44 5.18
C LEU A 177 16.17 9.58 4.17
N HIS A 178 15.31 10.58 4.29
CA HIS A 178 15.36 11.81 3.52
C HIS A 178 16.64 12.62 3.79
N TRP A 179 17.17 12.60 5.02
CA TRP A 179 18.41 13.31 5.41
C TRP A 179 19.68 12.46 5.34
N SER A 180 19.58 11.12 5.41
CA SER A 180 20.73 10.21 5.31
C SER A 180 21.06 9.83 3.87
N SER A 181 20.08 9.90 2.95
CA SER A 181 20.38 10.04 1.53
C SER A 181 20.75 11.50 1.28
N ALA A 182 22.05 11.82 1.34
CA ALA A 182 22.59 13.15 1.07
C ALA A 182 22.28 13.60 -0.36
N LEU A 183 21.06 14.05 -0.62
CA LEU A 183 20.71 14.87 -1.77
C LEU A 183 20.55 16.28 -1.25
N ASN A 184 21.50 17.14 -1.62
CA ASN A 184 21.46 18.55 -1.29
C ASN A 184 20.23 19.15 -2.00
N HIS A 185 19.43 19.96 -1.31
CA HIS A 185 18.32 20.69 -1.94
C HIS A 185 18.80 21.53 -3.12
N GLU A 186 20.05 22.00 -3.03
CA GLU A 186 20.72 22.71 -4.11
C GLU A 186 20.92 21.82 -5.34
N ASP A 187 21.17 20.52 -5.16
CA ASP A 187 21.24 19.56 -6.29
C ASP A 187 19.86 19.46 -6.93
N VAL A 188 18.81 19.19 -6.15
CA VAL A 188 17.43 19.04 -6.68
C VAL A 188 16.97 20.31 -7.40
N LEU A 189 17.22 21.48 -6.83
CA LEU A 189 16.91 22.77 -7.46
C LEU A 189 17.76 23.00 -8.72
N SER A 190 19.06 22.68 -8.68
CA SER A 190 19.95 22.80 -9.84
C SER A 190 19.56 21.86 -10.99
N ASP A 191 19.18 20.62 -10.67
CA ASP A 191 18.71 19.63 -11.64
C ASP A 191 17.44 20.08 -12.35
N ILE A 192 16.55 20.78 -11.62
CA ILE A 192 15.27 21.19 -12.16
C ILE A 192 15.27 22.60 -12.74
N GLU A 193 16.30 23.40 -12.47
CA GLU A 193 16.50 24.78 -12.97
C GLU A 193 16.26 24.89 -14.48
N PRO A 194 16.83 24.04 -15.36
CA PRO A 194 16.61 24.16 -16.80
C PRO A 194 15.15 24.05 -17.22
N PHE A 195 14.31 23.41 -16.40
CA PHE A 195 12.89 23.20 -16.69
C PHE A 195 12.01 24.33 -16.16
N TYR A 196 12.30 24.89 -14.97
CA TYR A 196 11.45 25.94 -14.41
C TYR A 196 11.91 27.37 -14.73
N ARG A 197 13.20 27.59 -15.05
CA ARG A 197 13.75 28.92 -15.32
C ARG A 197 13.02 29.70 -16.43
N PRO A 198 12.54 29.08 -17.53
CA PRO A 198 11.72 29.78 -18.53
C PRO A 198 10.40 30.37 -17.97
N PHE A 199 9.97 29.95 -16.79
CA PHE A 199 8.78 30.46 -16.11
C PHE A 199 9.11 31.46 -15.00
N ALA A 200 10.37 31.56 -14.56
CA ALA A 200 10.76 32.45 -13.47
C ALA A 200 10.47 33.93 -13.80
N ASP A 201 10.62 34.33 -15.06
CA ASP A 201 10.32 35.68 -15.53
C ASP A 201 8.80 35.99 -15.57
N ARG A 202 7.94 34.99 -15.36
CA ARG A 202 6.47 35.13 -15.32
C ARG A 202 5.90 35.21 -13.90
N ARG A 203 6.76 35.24 -12.86
CA ARG A 203 6.38 35.12 -11.43
C ARG A 203 5.43 36.19 -10.87
N SER A 204 4.99 37.19 -11.61
CA SER A 204 4.26 38.32 -10.99
C SER A 204 3.40 39.14 -11.95
N THR A 205 2.42 38.53 -12.62
CA THR A 205 1.30 39.31 -13.19
C THR A 205 0.07 39.14 -12.30
N PRO A 206 -0.32 40.16 -11.50
CA PRO A 206 -1.56 40.12 -10.72
C PRO A 206 -2.74 39.79 -11.63
N GLY A 207 -3.52 38.77 -11.28
CA GLY A 207 -4.71 38.33 -12.04
C GLY A 207 -4.48 37.25 -13.09
N ARG A 208 -3.27 36.66 -13.21
CA ARG A 208 -3.05 35.51 -14.10
C ARG A 208 -3.53 34.17 -13.48
N PRO A 209 -3.97 33.22 -14.32
CA PRO A 209 -4.50 31.93 -13.89
C PRO A 209 -3.43 31.08 -13.16
N THR A 210 -3.93 30.11 -12.39
CA THR A 210 -3.21 29.09 -11.60
C THR A 210 -1.72 28.95 -11.89
N THR A 211 -0.89 29.29 -10.89
CA THR A 211 0.56 29.11 -10.92
C THR A 211 0.91 27.68 -11.36
N HIS A 212 1.81 27.58 -12.34
CA HIS A 212 2.29 26.29 -12.85
C HIS A 212 2.76 25.40 -11.68
N ARG A 213 2.31 24.14 -11.62
CA ARG A 213 2.56 23.27 -10.46
C ARG A 213 4.05 23.16 -10.11
N LEU A 214 4.92 22.99 -11.12
CA LEU A 214 6.37 22.96 -10.91
C LEU A 214 6.91 24.24 -10.23
N LEU A 215 6.39 25.42 -10.60
CA LEU A 215 6.80 26.66 -9.95
C LEU A 215 6.36 26.67 -8.48
N ARG A 216 5.13 26.24 -8.19
CA ARG A 216 4.64 26.13 -6.81
C ARG A 216 5.51 25.21 -5.96
N LEU A 217 5.97 24.08 -6.52
CA LEU A 217 6.88 23.17 -5.84
C LEU A 217 8.25 23.82 -5.59
N VAL A 218 8.82 24.49 -6.60
CA VAL A 218 10.10 25.21 -6.46
C VAL A 218 9.99 26.31 -5.40
N GLU A 219 8.92 27.11 -5.42
CA GLU A 219 8.66 28.17 -4.44
C GLU A 219 8.51 27.60 -3.01
N ALA A 220 7.81 26.48 -2.85
CA ALA A 220 7.68 25.81 -1.55
C ALA A 220 9.04 25.33 -1.01
N VAL A 221 9.88 24.75 -1.88
CA VAL A 221 11.23 24.29 -1.49
C VAL A 221 12.18 25.47 -1.25
N GLU A 222 12.10 26.54 -2.03
CA GLU A 222 12.84 27.79 -1.83
C GLU A 222 12.48 28.42 -0.47
N ALA A 223 11.19 28.47 -0.12
CA ALA A 223 10.70 29.01 1.14
C ALA A 223 11.18 28.23 2.38
N ASP A 224 11.45 26.92 2.24
CA ASP A 224 11.89 26.06 3.34
C ASP A 224 13.39 25.74 3.35
N ARG A 225 14.16 26.36 2.46
CA ARG A 225 15.59 26.06 2.27
C ARG A 225 16.39 26.16 3.57
N ASP A 226 16.10 27.16 4.39
CA ASP A 226 16.80 27.37 5.66
C ASP A 226 16.38 26.35 6.73
N ALA A 227 15.09 25.98 6.79
CA ALA A 227 14.64 24.95 7.72
C ALA A 227 15.33 23.61 7.47
N VAL A 228 15.51 23.23 6.19
CA VAL A 228 16.19 21.98 5.89
C VAL A 228 17.69 22.05 6.15
N ARG A 229 18.36 23.17 5.81
CA ARG A 229 19.78 23.40 6.14
C ARG A 229 20.04 23.27 7.65
N GLU A 230 19.11 23.77 8.46
CA GLU A 230 19.17 23.72 9.91
C GLU A 230 18.65 22.40 10.51
N LYS A 231 18.29 21.41 9.68
CA LYS A 231 17.71 20.11 10.11
C LYS A 231 16.49 20.32 11.02
N ARG A 232 15.62 21.26 10.66
CA ARG A 232 14.31 21.46 11.27
C ARG A 232 13.23 20.75 10.44
N ALA A 233 12.07 20.53 11.06
CA ALA A 233 10.91 20.01 10.36
C ALA A 233 10.48 21.00 9.26
N THR A 234 10.38 20.51 8.03
CA THR A 234 9.87 21.26 6.87
C THR A 234 8.33 21.31 6.93
N GLN A 235 7.76 22.47 6.62
CA GLN A 235 6.31 22.62 6.46
C GLN A 235 5.81 22.11 5.10
N TYR A 236 6.72 21.97 4.14
CA TYR A 236 6.46 21.61 2.74
C TYR A 236 7.02 20.23 2.36
N LEU A 237 7.07 19.30 3.32
CA LEU A 237 7.57 17.94 3.09
C LEU A 237 6.90 17.24 1.89
N PRO A 238 5.57 17.32 1.69
CA PRO A 238 4.93 16.71 0.52
C PRO A 238 5.42 17.30 -0.81
N GLU A 239 5.55 18.63 -0.90
CA GLU A 239 6.03 19.33 -2.11
C GLU A 239 7.49 19.00 -2.40
N LEU A 240 8.30 18.85 -1.36
CA LEU A 240 9.70 18.43 -1.45
C LEU A 240 9.85 17.02 -2.06
N ILE A 241 9.04 16.07 -1.56
CA ILE A 241 9.02 14.69 -2.05
C ILE A 241 8.57 14.67 -3.51
N GLU A 242 7.55 15.45 -3.83
CA GLU A 242 7.08 15.58 -5.21
C GLU A 242 8.14 16.18 -6.12
N LEU A 243 8.76 17.31 -5.75
CA LEU A 243 9.78 17.98 -6.54
C LEU A 243 10.97 17.06 -6.81
N ARG A 244 11.40 16.31 -5.78
CA ARG A 244 12.46 15.30 -5.90
C ARG A 244 12.07 14.21 -6.90
N HIS A 245 10.83 13.70 -6.83
CA HIS A 245 10.38 12.68 -7.78
C HIS A 245 10.33 13.23 -9.20
N VAL A 246 9.84 14.45 -9.39
CA VAL A 246 9.82 15.14 -10.68
C VAL A 246 11.25 15.27 -11.19
N ALA A 247 12.17 15.86 -10.42
CA ALA A 247 13.58 16.05 -10.80
C ALA A 247 14.25 14.73 -11.21
N ASN A 248 14.10 13.68 -10.40
CA ASN A 248 14.63 12.35 -10.72
C ASN A 248 14.04 11.78 -12.01
N THR A 249 12.73 11.98 -12.20
CA THR A 249 12.05 11.57 -13.42
C THR A 249 12.61 12.32 -14.62
N LEU A 250 12.74 13.65 -14.56
CA LEU A 250 13.27 14.45 -15.67
C LEU A 250 14.71 14.09 -16.01
N ARG A 251 15.55 13.90 -14.99
CA ARG A 251 16.95 13.51 -15.16
C ARG A 251 17.07 12.20 -15.94
N ASN A 252 16.32 11.17 -15.52
CA ASN A 252 16.34 9.85 -16.16
C ASN A 252 15.83 9.88 -17.61
N TRP A 253 14.89 10.77 -17.92
CA TRP A 253 14.25 10.83 -19.24
C TRP A 253 14.86 11.86 -20.19
N SER A 254 15.73 12.75 -19.70
CA SER A 254 16.38 13.80 -20.50
C SER A 254 17.21 13.26 -21.68
N GLY A 255 17.75 12.04 -21.55
CA GLY A 255 18.50 11.35 -22.62
C GLY A 255 17.64 10.61 -23.64
N HIS A 256 16.42 10.20 -23.27
CA HIS A 256 15.56 9.35 -24.10
C HIS A 256 14.88 10.16 -25.21
N ALA A 257 14.80 9.65 -26.45
CA ALA A 257 14.26 10.40 -27.60
C ALA A 257 12.80 10.86 -27.38
N VAL A 258 11.92 9.94 -26.99
CA VAL A 258 10.53 10.26 -26.62
C VAL A 258 10.48 11.08 -25.32
N GLY A 259 11.40 10.82 -24.40
CA GLY A 259 11.49 11.53 -23.12
C GLY A 259 11.77 13.02 -23.32
N LYS A 260 12.64 13.39 -24.27
CA LYS A 260 12.93 14.79 -24.62
C LYS A 260 11.68 15.55 -25.07
N LYS A 261 10.79 14.93 -25.85
CA LYS A 261 9.52 15.53 -26.28
C LYS A 261 8.60 15.76 -25.08
N ILE A 262 8.45 14.74 -24.24
CA ILE A 262 7.64 14.81 -23.01
C ILE A 262 8.16 15.92 -22.08
N VAL A 263 9.48 15.95 -21.87
CA VAL A 263 10.16 16.94 -21.04
C VAL A 263 10.01 18.36 -21.60
N ALA A 264 10.07 18.54 -22.92
CA ALA A 264 9.79 19.83 -23.54
C ALA A 264 8.33 20.28 -23.32
N ASN A 265 7.39 19.33 -23.33
CA ASN A 265 5.96 19.59 -23.11
C ASN A 265 5.60 19.88 -21.65
N LEU A 266 6.49 19.62 -20.69
CA LEU A 266 6.29 20.04 -19.28
C LEU A 266 6.23 21.55 -19.12
N ARG A 267 6.56 22.30 -20.18
CA ARG A 267 6.42 23.74 -20.22
C ARG A 267 4.98 24.22 -20.31
N ASP A 268 4.08 23.35 -20.76
CA ASP A 268 2.66 23.60 -20.78
C ASP A 268 2.03 23.10 -19.47
N SER A 269 1.36 24.00 -18.74
CA SER A 269 0.71 23.67 -17.47
C SER A 269 -0.34 22.56 -17.62
N HIS A 270 -0.99 22.47 -18.78
CA HIS A 270 -2.00 21.46 -19.04
C HIS A 270 -1.36 20.07 -19.22
N SER A 271 -0.29 20.00 -20.00
CA SER A 271 0.46 18.77 -20.28
C SER A 271 1.36 18.33 -19.12
N TYR A 272 1.81 19.24 -18.27
CA TYR A 272 2.72 18.95 -17.15
C TYR A 272 2.22 17.78 -16.29
N SER A 273 0.98 17.90 -15.83
CA SER A 273 0.38 16.93 -14.91
C SER A 273 0.30 15.54 -15.54
N HIS A 274 -0.18 15.46 -16.78
CA HIS A 274 -0.25 14.22 -17.55
C HIS A 274 1.11 13.58 -17.73
N ASN A 275 2.09 14.35 -18.23
CA ASN A 275 3.43 13.86 -18.53
C ASN A 275 4.17 13.33 -17.29
N VAL A 276 4.08 14.02 -16.15
CA VAL A 276 4.70 13.52 -14.91
C VAL A 276 4.07 12.20 -14.49
N VAL A 277 2.74 12.07 -14.54
CA VAL A 277 2.06 10.83 -14.19
C VAL A 277 2.37 9.72 -15.19
N VAL A 278 2.48 10.01 -16.50
CA VAL A 278 2.89 9.03 -17.54
C VAL A 278 4.27 8.48 -17.26
N LEU A 279 5.26 9.34 -17.00
CA LEU A 279 6.62 8.91 -16.69
C LEU A 279 6.69 8.16 -15.34
N SER A 280 5.83 8.51 -14.39
CA SER A 280 5.70 7.80 -13.11
C SER A 280 5.09 6.41 -13.30
N ALA A 281 4.03 6.31 -14.11
CA ALA A 281 3.38 5.06 -14.45
C ALA A 281 4.34 4.14 -15.23
N HIS A 282 5.10 4.68 -16.18
CA HIS A 282 6.16 3.94 -16.89
C HIS A 282 7.14 3.32 -15.90
N ARG A 283 7.72 4.15 -15.02
CA ARG A 283 8.72 3.71 -14.06
C ARG A 283 8.15 2.66 -13.09
N MET A 284 6.91 2.84 -12.66
CA MET A 284 6.18 1.87 -11.85
C MET A 284 6.03 0.53 -12.57
N LEU A 285 5.47 0.54 -13.78
CA LEU A 285 5.25 -0.66 -14.58
C LEU A 285 6.57 -1.39 -14.89
N HIS A 286 7.63 -0.64 -15.21
CA HIS A 286 8.95 -1.20 -15.48
C HIS A 286 9.55 -1.85 -14.23
N SER A 287 9.37 -1.24 -13.06
CA SER A 287 9.92 -1.74 -11.80
C SER A 287 9.32 -3.07 -11.32
N TRP A 288 8.18 -3.49 -11.90
CA TRP A 288 7.58 -4.81 -11.67
C TRP A 288 8.36 -5.95 -12.34
N GLY A 289 9.41 -5.64 -13.11
CA GLY A 289 10.47 -6.59 -13.51
C GLY A 289 10.09 -7.61 -14.58
N ASN A 290 8.80 -7.78 -14.87
CA ASN A 290 8.28 -8.77 -15.81
C ASN A 290 7.89 -8.22 -17.17
N ALA A 291 8.05 -6.90 -17.38
CA ALA A 291 7.58 -6.24 -18.57
C ALA A 291 8.60 -5.24 -19.11
N PHE A 292 8.72 -5.20 -20.43
CA PHE A 292 9.29 -4.05 -21.11
C PHE A 292 8.20 -3.00 -21.26
N VAL A 293 8.49 -1.75 -20.92
CA VAL A 293 7.52 -0.65 -21.00
C VAL A 293 8.04 0.37 -21.99
N GLU A 294 7.28 0.59 -23.05
CA GLU A 294 7.56 1.57 -24.09
C GLU A 294 6.71 2.82 -23.86
N LEU A 295 7.30 4.00 -24.06
CA LEU A 295 6.53 5.22 -24.33
C LEU A 295 6.09 5.18 -25.79
N VAL A 296 4.80 5.40 -26.04
CA VAL A 296 4.25 5.41 -27.39
C VAL A 296 4.11 6.86 -27.84
N GLU A 297 4.66 7.19 -29.01
CA GLU A 297 4.49 8.53 -29.58
C GLU A 297 3.06 8.70 -30.09
N GLU A 298 2.49 9.89 -29.87
CA GLU A 298 1.18 10.24 -30.41
C GLU A 298 1.22 10.27 -31.94
N ASP A 299 0.34 9.49 -32.56
CA ASP A 299 0.14 9.50 -34.00
C ASP A 299 -1.09 10.37 -34.32
N ALA A 300 -0.91 11.45 -35.07
CA ALA A 300 -2.01 12.34 -35.45
C ALA A 300 -3.11 11.64 -36.26
N GLN A 301 -2.80 10.50 -36.90
CA GLN A 301 -3.73 9.76 -37.74
C GLN A 301 -4.42 8.60 -37.02
N HIS A 302 -3.84 8.11 -35.91
CA HIS A 302 -4.33 6.91 -35.22
C HIS A 302 -4.44 7.14 -33.72
N ALA A 303 -5.48 6.58 -33.12
CA ALA A 303 -5.61 6.63 -31.68
C ALA A 303 -4.50 5.78 -31.02
N THR A 304 -3.56 6.44 -30.36
CA THR A 304 -2.47 5.79 -29.61
C THR A 304 -2.75 5.78 -28.12
N THR A 305 -1.93 5.02 -27.41
CA THR A 305 -1.95 4.83 -25.97
C THR A 305 -0.75 5.59 -25.41
N ASP A 306 -0.71 5.92 -24.12
CA ASP A 306 0.46 6.60 -23.55
C ASP A 306 1.67 5.66 -23.45
N LEU A 307 1.43 4.43 -23.00
CA LEU A 307 2.44 3.40 -22.81
C LEU A 307 2.05 2.10 -23.51
N ARG A 308 3.04 1.26 -23.80
CA ARG A 308 2.85 -0.13 -24.18
C ARG A 308 3.64 -1.02 -23.25
N VAL A 309 2.97 -1.98 -22.64
CA VAL A 309 3.55 -2.96 -21.72
C VAL A 309 3.68 -4.28 -22.45
N VAL A 310 4.90 -4.76 -22.64
CA VAL A 310 5.20 -6.01 -23.34
C VAL A 310 5.62 -7.07 -22.33
N VAL A 311 4.89 -8.19 -22.30
CA VAL A 311 5.13 -9.33 -21.40
C VAL A 311 5.25 -10.59 -22.25
N GLY A 312 6.47 -11.08 -22.45
CA GLY A 312 6.73 -12.17 -23.38
C GLY A 312 6.41 -11.76 -24.82
N SER A 313 5.51 -12.50 -25.49
CA SER A 313 5.02 -12.19 -26.84
C SER A 313 3.79 -11.29 -26.87
N GLU A 314 3.20 -11.01 -25.71
CA GLU A 314 1.97 -10.23 -25.59
C GLU A 314 2.29 -8.76 -25.34
N SER A 315 1.46 -7.87 -25.90
CA SER A 315 1.54 -6.44 -25.63
C SER A 315 0.19 -5.88 -25.22
N VAL A 316 0.19 -5.03 -24.20
CA VAL A 316 -1.00 -4.39 -23.64
C VAL A 316 -0.79 -2.89 -23.69
N GLY A 317 -1.72 -2.18 -24.33
CA GLY A 317 -1.74 -0.72 -24.30
C GLY A 317 -2.04 -0.23 -22.88
N THR A 318 -1.47 0.90 -22.49
CA THR A 318 -1.78 1.54 -21.20
C THR A 318 -2.04 3.03 -21.38
N GLU A 319 -3.13 3.52 -20.77
CA GLU A 319 -3.61 4.91 -20.87
C GLU A 319 -3.46 5.48 -19.49
N VAL A 320 -3.01 6.71 -19.43
CA VAL A 320 -2.90 7.47 -18.21
C VAL A 320 -3.96 8.56 -18.26
N LYS A 321 -4.67 8.74 -17.15
CA LYS A 321 -5.61 9.83 -16.95
C LYS A 321 -5.21 10.59 -15.71
N VAL A 322 -5.25 11.92 -15.79
CA VAL A 322 -4.96 12.81 -14.67
C VAL A 322 -6.15 13.76 -14.44
N PRO A 323 -7.23 13.25 -13.81
CA PRO A 323 -8.42 14.03 -13.46
C PRO A 323 -8.06 15.26 -12.63
N ASP A 324 -8.79 16.36 -12.83
CA ASP A 324 -8.53 17.60 -12.10
C ASP A 324 -8.72 17.43 -10.58
N GLU A 325 -9.66 16.58 -10.17
CA GLU A 325 -9.95 16.29 -8.76
C GLU A 325 -8.75 15.64 -8.03
N LEU A 326 -7.86 14.99 -8.76
CA LEU A 326 -6.68 14.33 -8.21
C LEU A 326 -5.42 15.19 -8.27
N ARG A 327 -5.49 16.42 -8.79
CA ARG A 327 -4.30 17.27 -8.97
C ARG A 327 -3.84 17.90 -7.67
N ASP A 328 -4.72 18.25 -6.74
CA ASP A 328 -4.36 19.10 -5.59
C ASP A 328 -4.26 18.38 -4.24
N GLY A 329 -4.21 17.05 -4.23
CA GLY A 329 -4.01 16.28 -2.99
C GLY A 329 -5.14 16.39 -1.95
N ARG A 330 -6.30 16.92 -2.32
CA ARG A 330 -7.48 16.99 -1.47
C ARG A 330 -8.14 15.62 -1.29
N ASP A 331 -8.90 15.47 -0.20
CA ASP A 331 -9.76 14.31 -0.03
C ASP A 331 -10.93 14.33 -1.02
N LEU A 332 -11.28 13.15 -1.51
CA LEU A 332 -12.46 12.90 -2.33
C LEU A 332 -13.59 12.33 -1.47
N THR A 333 -14.80 12.77 -1.79
CA THR A 333 -16.02 12.08 -1.40
C THR A 333 -16.23 10.82 -2.27
N PRO A 334 -17.02 9.84 -1.82
CA PRO A 334 -17.37 8.67 -2.64
C PRO A 334 -17.97 9.04 -4.00
N ALA A 335 -18.83 10.07 -4.06
CA ALA A 335 -19.46 10.52 -5.29
C ALA A 335 -18.46 11.17 -6.27
N GLU A 336 -17.45 11.88 -5.76
CA GLU A 336 -16.36 12.39 -6.60
C GLU A 336 -15.48 11.27 -7.15
N ALA A 337 -15.15 10.27 -6.34
CA ALA A 337 -14.38 9.11 -6.79
C ALA A 337 -15.13 8.32 -7.89
N ASP A 338 -16.45 8.16 -7.75
CA ASP A 338 -17.28 7.54 -8.79
C ASP A 338 -17.29 8.34 -10.09
N ARG A 339 -17.37 9.68 -10.02
CA ARG A 339 -17.28 10.56 -11.20
C ARG A 339 -15.90 10.46 -11.87
N VAL A 340 -14.83 10.55 -11.08
CA VAL A 340 -13.44 10.39 -11.55
C VAL A 340 -13.27 9.06 -12.30
N ALA A 341 -13.74 7.96 -11.72
CA ALA A 341 -13.66 6.65 -12.34
C ALA A 341 -14.47 6.56 -13.65
N ASP A 342 -15.71 7.06 -13.65
CA ASP A 342 -16.56 7.04 -14.85
C ASP A 342 -15.98 7.91 -15.98
N ASP A 343 -15.48 9.09 -15.67
CA ASP A 343 -14.88 10.01 -16.65
C ASP A 343 -13.56 9.48 -17.22
N ALA A 344 -12.70 8.88 -16.39
CA ALA A 344 -11.49 8.21 -16.85
C ALA A 344 -11.81 7.04 -17.80
N LEU A 345 -12.81 6.22 -17.45
CA LEU A 345 -13.26 5.10 -18.29
C LEU A 345 -13.95 5.57 -19.58
N ARG A 346 -14.73 6.65 -19.53
CA ARG A 346 -15.41 7.23 -20.69
C ARG A 346 -14.41 7.84 -21.67
N SER A 347 -13.47 8.65 -21.17
CA SER A 347 -12.45 9.32 -21.98
C SER A 347 -11.50 8.34 -22.64
N SER A 348 -11.13 7.24 -21.96
CA SER A 348 -10.31 6.18 -22.57
C SER A 348 -11.00 5.50 -23.77
N LYS A 349 -12.34 5.55 -23.92
CA LYS A 349 -13.06 4.82 -24.98
C LYS A 349 -12.63 5.24 -26.39
N LYS A 350 -12.37 6.53 -26.58
CA LYS A 350 -12.00 7.07 -27.90
C LYS A 350 -10.61 6.60 -28.33
N GLN A 351 -9.69 6.44 -27.38
CA GLN A 351 -8.30 6.04 -27.65
C GLN A 351 -8.13 4.54 -27.96
N ARG A 352 -9.17 3.74 -27.74
CA ARG A 352 -9.12 2.27 -27.77
C ARG A 352 -9.62 1.64 -29.08
N GLN A 353 -10.02 2.42 -30.08
CA GLN A 353 -10.64 1.86 -31.28
C GLN A 353 -9.65 0.90 -31.98
N GLY A 354 -9.90 -0.41 -31.83
CA GLY A 354 -9.11 -1.49 -32.46
C GLY A 354 -8.18 -2.29 -31.54
N GLN A 355 -7.97 -1.91 -30.27
CA GLN A 355 -7.06 -2.65 -29.38
C GLN A 355 -7.78 -3.73 -28.54
N PRO A 356 -7.22 -4.95 -28.44
CA PRO A 356 -7.88 -6.10 -27.80
C PRO A 356 -7.78 -6.12 -26.27
N SER A 357 -6.77 -5.49 -25.67
CA SER A 357 -6.58 -5.49 -24.21
C SER A 357 -5.79 -4.27 -23.74
N PHE A 358 -6.16 -3.74 -22.57
CA PHE A 358 -5.70 -2.43 -22.13
C PHE A 358 -5.67 -2.26 -20.60
N VAL A 359 -4.69 -1.51 -20.07
CA VAL A 359 -4.62 -1.10 -18.66
C VAL A 359 -4.89 0.39 -18.53
N LEU A 360 -5.81 0.78 -17.65
CA LEU A 360 -6.08 2.20 -17.37
C LEU A 360 -5.38 2.65 -16.10
N VAL A 361 -4.48 3.62 -16.17
CA VAL A 361 -3.89 4.29 -15.00
C VAL A 361 -4.64 5.60 -14.76
N VAL A 362 -5.16 5.81 -13.55
CA VAL A 362 -5.79 7.06 -13.11
C VAL A 362 -4.93 7.65 -12.01
N GLY A 363 -4.13 8.65 -12.36
CA GLY A 363 -3.13 9.23 -11.48
C GLY A 363 -3.41 10.65 -11.03
N GLY A 364 -2.73 11.06 -9.97
CA GLY A 364 -2.71 12.44 -9.50
C GLY A 364 -1.54 12.73 -8.57
N PHE A 365 -1.58 13.87 -7.90
CA PHE A 365 -0.50 14.31 -7.03
C PHE A 365 -0.97 14.40 -5.58
N GLN A 366 -0.15 13.88 -4.67
CA GLN A 366 -0.37 13.92 -3.24
C GLN A 366 -1.77 13.41 -2.82
N VAL A 367 -2.38 12.51 -3.60
CA VAL A 367 -3.72 11.99 -3.39
C VAL A 367 -3.75 11.24 -2.05
N PRO A 368 -4.66 11.60 -1.11
CA PRO A 368 -4.79 10.90 0.16
C PRO A 368 -5.10 9.43 -0.05
N GLU A 369 -4.56 8.57 0.81
CA GLU A 369 -4.76 7.13 0.69
C GLU A 369 -6.25 6.75 0.69
N ARG A 370 -7.04 7.36 1.58
CA ARG A 370 -8.49 7.20 1.59
C ARG A 370 -9.11 7.47 0.22
N SER A 371 -8.66 8.50 -0.46
CA SER A 371 -9.14 8.88 -1.79
C SER A 371 -8.67 7.92 -2.87
N LEU A 372 -7.42 7.41 -2.80
CA LEU A 372 -6.94 6.34 -3.67
C LEU A 372 -7.77 5.06 -3.53
N ILE A 373 -8.12 4.68 -2.31
CA ILE A 373 -9.00 3.53 -2.03
C ILE A 373 -10.37 3.76 -2.69
N LEU A 374 -10.97 4.94 -2.47
CA LEU A 374 -12.26 5.28 -3.08
C LEU A 374 -12.23 5.22 -4.62
N VAL A 375 -11.17 5.76 -5.26
CA VAL A 375 -11.01 5.73 -6.71
C VAL A 375 -10.82 4.30 -7.21
N SER A 376 -10.00 3.49 -6.53
CA SER A 376 -9.80 2.08 -6.88
C SER A 376 -11.10 1.28 -6.82
N SER A 377 -11.83 1.39 -5.70
CA SER A 377 -13.12 0.71 -5.54
C SER A 377 -14.17 1.21 -6.54
N ALA A 378 -14.14 2.51 -6.88
CA ALA A 378 -15.02 3.06 -7.92
C ALA A 378 -14.68 2.49 -9.31
N LEU A 379 -13.40 2.42 -9.68
CA LEU A 379 -12.95 1.81 -10.93
C LEU A 379 -13.40 0.35 -11.05
N GLU A 380 -13.25 -0.43 -9.98
CA GLU A 380 -13.66 -1.83 -9.94
C GLU A 380 -15.17 -2.00 -10.19
N ARG A 381 -16.01 -1.30 -9.40
CA ARG A 381 -17.47 -1.30 -9.61
C ARG A 381 -17.85 -0.89 -11.03
N GLN A 382 -17.13 0.06 -11.61
CA GLN A 382 -17.40 0.57 -12.96
C GLN A 382 -16.95 -0.39 -14.06
N LEU A 383 -15.90 -1.18 -13.84
CA LEU A 383 -15.47 -2.23 -14.74
C LEU A 383 -16.47 -3.41 -14.72
N GLU A 384 -16.98 -3.78 -13.56
CA GLU A 384 -17.99 -4.85 -13.41
C GLU A 384 -19.32 -4.51 -14.10
N LYS A 385 -19.78 -3.26 -13.99
CA LYS A 385 -21.09 -2.84 -14.53
C LYS A 385 -21.16 -2.83 -16.05
N SER A 386 -20.03 -2.74 -16.76
CA SER A 386 -20.06 -2.41 -18.19
C SER A 386 -19.58 -3.56 -19.07
N SER A 387 -20.55 -4.26 -19.67
CA SER A 387 -20.29 -5.25 -20.74
C SER A 387 -19.54 -4.64 -21.93
N THR A 388 -19.71 -3.34 -22.18
CA THR A 388 -19.02 -2.58 -23.23
C THR A 388 -17.57 -2.19 -22.91
N ARG A 389 -17.11 -2.40 -21.67
CA ARG A 389 -15.73 -2.14 -21.22
C ARG A 389 -14.88 -3.41 -21.25
N SER A 390 -15.28 -4.40 -22.04
CA SER A 390 -14.64 -5.71 -22.13
C SER A 390 -13.21 -5.71 -22.66
N ASN A 391 -12.67 -4.57 -23.09
CA ASN A 391 -11.30 -4.46 -23.60
C ASN A 391 -10.33 -3.88 -22.54
N ILE A 392 -10.82 -3.51 -21.35
CA ILE A 392 -9.97 -3.06 -20.24
C ILE A 392 -9.69 -4.26 -19.34
N ALA A 393 -8.45 -4.71 -19.33
CA ALA A 393 -7.97 -5.83 -18.52
C ALA A 393 -7.95 -5.47 -17.03
N GLY A 394 -7.61 -4.22 -16.71
CA GLY A 394 -7.60 -3.70 -15.34
C GLY A 394 -7.39 -2.20 -15.30
N ALA A 395 -7.51 -1.63 -14.10
CA ALA A 395 -7.19 -0.24 -13.86
C ALA A 395 -6.29 -0.07 -12.61
N ILE A 396 -5.57 1.04 -12.54
CA ILE A 396 -4.62 1.37 -11.49
C ILE A 396 -4.89 2.80 -11.03
N ALA A 397 -5.26 3.02 -9.78
CA ALA A 397 -5.24 4.36 -9.17
C ALA A 397 -3.82 4.67 -8.71
N LEU A 398 -3.25 5.82 -9.08
CA LEU A 398 -1.85 6.19 -8.86
C LEU A 398 -1.73 7.55 -8.15
N THR A 399 -0.74 7.72 -7.29
CA THR A 399 -0.35 9.05 -6.80
C THR A 399 1.14 9.30 -6.89
N VAL A 400 1.52 10.54 -7.15
CA VAL A 400 2.88 11.07 -7.19
C VAL A 400 3.10 12.02 -6.02
N GLY A 401 4.26 11.97 -5.37
CA GLY A 401 4.66 12.94 -4.33
C GLY A 401 4.19 12.59 -2.92
N ARG A 402 3.92 11.31 -2.62
CA ARG A 402 3.58 10.84 -1.27
C ARG A 402 4.73 10.03 -0.67
N HIS A 403 4.97 10.18 0.63
CA HIS A 403 5.96 9.36 1.30
C HIS A 403 5.47 7.90 1.37
N PRO A 404 6.34 6.89 1.18
CA PRO A 404 6.01 5.47 1.33
C PRO A 404 5.22 5.10 2.58
N ASP A 405 5.52 5.76 3.69
CA ASP A 405 4.90 5.50 5.00
C ASP A 405 3.48 6.09 5.15
N ASP A 406 3.07 6.97 4.23
CA ASP A 406 1.72 7.57 4.18
C ASP A 406 0.70 6.69 3.46
N ILE A 407 1.13 5.58 2.85
CA ILE A 407 0.26 4.57 2.22
C ILE A 407 0.36 3.26 3.00
N PRO A 408 -0.54 3.00 3.96
CA PRO A 408 -0.75 1.67 4.50
C PRO A 408 -0.97 0.65 3.38
N LEU A 409 -0.10 -0.33 3.24
CA LEU A 409 -0.29 -1.38 2.23
C LEU A 409 -1.32 -2.38 2.73
N THR A 410 -2.61 -2.15 2.44
CA THR A 410 -3.63 -3.19 2.60
C THR A 410 -3.52 -4.15 1.43
N ILE A 411 -3.11 -5.39 1.71
CA ILE A 411 -3.02 -6.48 0.73
C ILE A 411 -4.31 -7.29 0.84
N GLU A 412 -5.21 -7.17 -0.14
CA GLU A 412 -6.35 -8.10 -0.26
C GLU A 412 -5.85 -9.38 -0.96
N ARG A 413 -5.81 -10.51 -0.22
CA ARG A 413 -5.22 -11.77 -0.68
C ARG A 413 -6.23 -12.80 -1.20
N ASP A 414 -7.52 -12.50 -1.20
CA ASP A 414 -8.57 -13.50 -1.50
C ASP A 414 -8.96 -13.61 -2.98
N THR A 415 -8.07 -13.31 -3.93
CA THR A 415 -8.30 -13.71 -5.32
C THR A 415 -7.49 -14.96 -5.66
N PRO A 416 -8.13 -16.10 -6.01
CA PRO A 416 -7.43 -17.31 -6.40
C PRO A 416 -6.61 -17.03 -7.67
N MET A 417 -5.29 -16.92 -7.55
CA MET A 417 -4.39 -16.52 -8.62
C MET A 417 -3.25 -17.52 -8.81
N ALA A 418 -3.50 -18.49 -9.68
CA ALA A 418 -2.47 -18.88 -10.63
C ALA A 418 -2.46 -17.83 -11.75
N GLY A 419 -1.37 -17.08 -11.88
CA GLY A 419 -0.96 -16.52 -13.17
C GLY A 419 -0.80 -14.99 -13.29
N VAL A 420 0.44 -14.57 -13.58
CA VAL A 420 0.92 -13.27 -14.10
C VAL A 420 0.70 -12.01 -13.22
N TYR A 421 -0.43 -11.89 -12.52
CA TYR A 421 -0.68 -10.76 -11.60
C TYR A 421 -0.31 -11.07 -10.14
N ALA A 422 -0.09 -12.34 -9.75
CA ALA A 422 0.35 -12.68 -8.38
C ALA A 422 1.78 -12.20 -8.05
N GLN A 423 2.62 -12.00 -9.08
CA GLN A 423 3.94 -11.40 -8.95
C GLN A 423 3.89 -9.87 -8.79
N PHE A 424 2.76 -9.19 -9.06
CA PHE A 424 2.61 -7.76 -8.76
C PHE A 424 2.76 -7.44 -7.26
N ALA A 425 2.61 -8.44 -6.38
CA ALA A 425 2.64 -8.28 -4.93
C ALA A 425 3.90 -8.86 -4.26
N ALA A 426 4.73 -9.65 -4.94
CA ALA A 426 5.84 -10.33 -4.25
C ALA A 426 6.99 -9.37 -3.87
N GLN A 427 7.16 -8.27 -4.60
CA GLN A 427 8.24 -7.31 -4.35
C GLN A 427 7.75 -5.92 -4.70
N LEU A 428 7.16 -5.25 -3.72
CA LEU A 428 7.23 -3.80 -3.70
C LEU A 428 8.72 -3.42 -3.76
N ASN A 429 9.18 -3.04 -4.94
CA ASN A 429 10.55 -2.68 -5.21
C ASN A 429 10.94 -1.50 -4.29
N PRO A 430 11.95 -1.60 -3.41
CA PRO A 430 12.53 -0.47 -2.68
C PRO A 430 12.70 0.79 -3.54
N ALA A 431 13.03 0.62 -4.83
CA ALA A 431 13.14 1.72 -5.77
C ALA A 431 11.82 2.49 -5.94
N LEU A 432 10.67 1.81 -6.03
CA LEU A 432 9.34 2.47 -6.09
C LEU A 432 9.05 3.33 -4.86
N PHE A 433 9.55 2.92 -3.70
CA PHE A 433 9.37 3.64 -2.46
C PHE A 433 10.29 4.86 -2.36
N GLU A 434 11.53 4.76 -2.84
CA GLU A 434 12.43 5.92 -2.98
C GLU A 434 11.93 6.95 -4.00
N MET A 435 10.91 6.60 -4.80
CA MET A 435 10.29 7.43 -5.82
C MET A 435 9.05 8.20 -5.35
N GLY A 436 8.48 7.91 -4.18
CA GLY A 436 7.30 8.64 -3.70
C GLY A 436 6.02 8.43 -4.54
N VAL A 437 5.85 7.23 -5.09
CA VAL A 437 4.70 6.82 -5.90
C VAL A 437 3.93 5.70 -5.19
N ALA A 438 2.60 5.74 -5.22
CA ALA A 438 1.76 4.65 -4.70
C ALA A 438 0.57 4.33 -5.60
N ALA A 439 0.17 3.05 -5.62
CA ALA A 439 -0.84 2.54 -6.52
C ALA A 439 -1.83 1.55 -5.88
N ARG A 440 -3.06 1.47 -6.42
CA ARG A 440 -4.09 0.47 -6.12
C ARG A 440 -4.67 -0.08 -7.41
N ASN A 441 -4.97 -1.38 -7.45
CA ASN A 441 -5.47 -2.04 -8.65
C ASN A 441 -6.98 -2.30 -8.55
N ALA A 442 -7.67 -2.15 -9.67
CA ALA A 442 -9.06 -2.54 -9.88
C ALA A 442 -9.13 -3.58 -11.00
N ARG A 443 -9.88 -4.66 -10.78
CA ARG A 443 -9.97 -5.79 -11.71
C ARG A 443 -11.22 -5.72 -12.57
N ASN A 444 -11.14 -6.29 -13.78
CA ASN A 444 -12.32 -6.56 -14.59
C ASN A 444 -12.67 -8.04 -14.47
N ALA A 445 -13.81 -8.35 -13.85
CA ALA A 445 -14.29 -9.71 -13.63
C ALA A 445 -14.37 -10.56 -14.92
N LYS A 446 -14.59 -9.95 -16.09
CA LYS A 446 -14.66 -10.65 -17.38
C LYS A 446 -13.34 -11.32 -17.79
N TYR A 447 -12.21 -10.76 -17.37
CA TYR A 447 -10.88 -11.32 -17.64
C TYR A 447 -10.40 -12.27 -16.54
N ALA A 448 -11.19 -12.49 -15.49
CA ALA A 448 -10.89 -13.38 -14.37
C ALA A 448 -11.23 -14.86 -14.68
N GLY A 449 -10.93 -15.34 -15.89
CA GLY A 449 -10.84 -16.78 -16.15
C GLY A 449 -9.64 -17.39 -15.41
N PRO A 450 -9.61 -18.71 -15.17
CA PRO A 450 -8.42 -19.38 -14.65
C PRO A 450 -7.34 -19.36 -15.74
N VAL A 451 -6.58 -18.27 -15.83
CA VAL A 451 -5.43 -18.18 -16.73
C VAL A 451 -4.34 -19.09 -16.19
N ARG A 452 -4.26 -20.30 -16.76
CA ARG A 452 -3.20 -21.27 -16.45
C ARG A 452 -1.86 -20.73 -16.99
N VAL A 453 -0.99 -20.23 -16.12
CA VAL A 453 0.40 -19.94 -16.50
C VAL A 453 1.14 -21.24 -16.73
N LEU A 454 1.51 -21.47 -17.99
CA LEU A 454 2.29 -22.62 -18.43
C LEU A 454 3.78 -22.29 -18.29
N ARG A 455 4.34 -22.53 -17.09
CA ARG A 455 5.78 -22.57 -16.73
C ARG A 455 6.61 -21.29 -16.98
N PHE A 456 7.29 -20.82 -15.93
CA PHE A 456 8.50 -20.02 -16.06
C PHE A 456 9.68 -20.94 -16.41
N ARG A 457 10.44 -20.63 -17.47
CA ARG A 457 11.78 -21.21 -17.66
C ARG A 457 12.72 -20.56 -16.65
N GLU A 458 13.43 -21.38 -15.88
CA GLU A 458 14.57 -20.95 -15.08
C GLU A 458 15.64 -20.30 -15.97
N PRO A 459 16.36 -19.29 -15.47
CA PRO A 459 17.61 -18.86 -16.08
C PRO A 459 18.69 -19.87 -15.71
N SER A 460 18.79 -20.98 -16.44
CA SER A 460 20.01 -21.78 -16.41
C SER A 460 21.11 -21.03 -17.16
N VAL A 461 22.04 -20.48 -16.38
CA VAL A 461 23.42 -20.31 -16.81
C VAL A 461 23.92 -21.68 -17.26
N GLY A 462 24.38 -21.77 -18.52
CA GLY A 462 24.95 -23.01 -19.02
C GLY A 462 25.05 -23.06 -20.54
N LEU A 463 26.01 -22.32 -21.09
CA LEU A 463 26.67 -22.74 -22.33
C LEU A 463 27.20 -24.16 -22.11
N HIS A 464 26.76 -25.13 -22.91
CA HIS A 464 27.63 -26.11 -23.54
C HIS A 464 26.92 -26.73 -24.75
N LEU A 465 27.49 -26.43 -25.92
CA LEU A 465 27.40 -27.23 -27.16
C LEU A 465 28.15 -28.57 -26.95
N PRO A 466 27.89 -29.65 -27.72
CA PRO A 466 27.51 -29.69 -29.14
C PRO A 466 26.01 -29.77 -29.42
#